data_AF-A0A136NGQ8-F1
#
_entry.id   AF-A0A136NGQ8-F1
#
_cell.length_a   1.000
_cell.length_b   1.000
_cell.length_c   1.000
_cell.angle_alpha   90.00
_cell.angle_beta   90.00
_cell.angle_gamma   90.00
#
_symmetry.space_group_name_H-M   'P 1'
#
loop_
_entity.id
_entity.type
_entity.pdbx_description
1 polymer ?
#
loop_
_entity_poly.entity_id
_entity_poly.type
_entity_poly.pdbx_seq_one_letter_code
_entity_poly.pdbx_strand_id
1 'polypeptide(L)'
;MNKNVLEFEKPIIELEQKIEEMRSLSDSLDISNEIGKLEKKVNELRSSVYKNLTRWQIVQIARHPERPYSLDYIYLMTENFIEMHGDRAFGDDKAVVGGFAMLDGKPVM
;
A
#
# COMPACT_ATOMS: atom_id res chain seq x y z
N MET A 1 -4.22 -13.33 -6.71
CA MET A 1 -3.57 -12.32 -5.85
C MET A 1 -4.22 -12.41 -4.48
N ASN A 2 -3.49 -12.88 -3.46
CA ASN A 2 -3.96 -12.88 -2.09
C ASN A 2 -4.06 -11.43 -1.61
N LYS A 3 -5.18 -10.76 -1.86
CA LYS A 3 -5.50 -9.53 -1.13
C LYS A 3 -5.69 -9.97 0.33
N ASN A 4 -4.72 -9.67 1.19
CA ASN A 4 -4.90 -9.83 2.63
C ASN A 4 -5.87 -8.73 3.10
N VAL A 5 -7.15 -8.93 2.80
CA VAL A 5 -8.21 -7.95 3.02
C VAL A 5 -8.43 -7.75 4.50
N LEU A 6 -8.36 -6.50 4.96
CA LEU A 6 -8.77 -6.13 6.30
C LEU A 6 -10.30 -6.09 6.39
N GLU A 7 -10.87 -6.54 7.50
CA GLU A 7 -12.32 -6.67 7.65
C GLU A 7 -13.10 -5.37 7.39
N PHE A 8 -12.52 -4.23 7.74
CA PHE A 8 -13.14 -2.92 7.54
C PHE A 8 -13.02 -2.39 6.10
N GLU A 9 -12.23 -3.05 5.24
CA GLU A 9 -12.09 -2.73 3.81
C GLU A 9 -13.06 -3.53 2.95
N LYS A 10 -13.67 -4.60 3.48
CA LYS A 10 -14.72 -5.38 2.81
C LYS A 10 -15.78 -4.54 2.08
N PRO A 11 -16.42 -3.53 2.70
CA PRO A 11 -17.45 -2.74 2.01
C PRO A 11 -16.90 -1.92 0.83
N ILE A 12 -15.62 -1.56 0.85
CA ILE A 12 -14.97 -0.86 -0.26
C ILE A 12 -14.72 -1.85 -1.41
N ILE A 13 -14.20 -3.04 -1.09
CA ILE A 13 -13.88 -4.07 -2.07
C ILE A 13 -15.14 -4.60 -2.75
N GLU A 14 -16.23 -4.82 -2.02
CA GLU A 14 -17.51 -5.24 -2.58
C GLU A 14 -18.04 -4.21 -3.60
N LEU A 15 -17.90 -2.92 -3.31
CA LEU A 15 -18.29 -1.86 -4.24
C LEU A 15 -17.35 -1.78 -5.46
N GLU A 16 -16.04 -1.95 -5.27
CA GLU A 16 -15.07 -2.02 -6.37
C GLU A 16 -15.35 -3.21 -7.29
N GLN A 17 -15.64 -4.39 -6.72
CA GLN A 17 -16.02 -5.59 -7.48
C GLN A 17 -17.29 -5.34 -8.29
N LYS A 18 -18.30 -4.72 -7.68
CA LYS A 18 -19.54 -4.38 -8.38
C LYS A 18 -19.30 -3.40 -9.53
N ILE A 19 -18.43 -2.41 -9.35
CA ILE A 19 -18.04 -1.47 -10.42
C ILE A 19 -17.35 -2.22 -11.56
N GLU A 20 -16.44 -3.14 -11.24
CA GLU A 20 -15.74 -3.94 -12.24
C GLU A 20 -16.70 -4.84 -13.03
N GLU A 21 -17.66 -5.48 -12.33
CA GLU A 21 -18.72 -6.26 -12.98
C GLU A 21 -19.55 -5.40 -13.94
N MET A 22 -19.98 -4.21 -13.52
CA MET A 22 -20.72 -3.28 -14.39
C MET A 22 -19.89 -2.80 -15.59
N ARG A 23 -18.57 -2.60 -15.41
CA ARG A 23 -17.65 -2.26 -16.51
C ARG A 23 -17.56 -3.41 -17.51
N SER A 24 -17.48 -4.65 -17.03
CA SER A 24 -17.39 -5.85 -17.88
C SER A 24 -18.65 -6.13 -18.70
N LEU A 25 -19.82 -5.69 -18.24
CA LEU A 25 -21.12 -5.86 -18.91
C LEU A 25 -21.48 -4.71 -19.88
N SER A 26 -20.60 -3.71 -20.04
CA SER A 26 -20.94 -2.42 -20.69
C SER A 26 -20.93 -2.40 -22.23
N ASP A 27 -21.31 -3.49 -22.89
CA ASP A 27 -21.31 -3.56 -24.37
C ASP A 27 -22.53 -2.89 -25.06
N SER A 28 -23.57 -2.46 -24.33
CA SER A 28 -24.84 -2.04 -24.95
C SER A 28 -25.65 -0.93 -24.27
N LEU A 29 -25.24 -0.45 -23.09
CA LEU A 29 -25.94 0.59 -22.34
C LEU A 29 -24.94 1.67 -21.90
N ASP A 30 -25.33 2.93 -22.02
CA ASP A 30 -24.52 4.10 -21.60
C ASP A 30 -24.53 4.23 -20.06
N ILE A 31 -23.91 3.26 -19.37
CA ILE A 31 -23.85 3.14 -17.91
C ILE A 31 -22.68 3.97 -17.34
N SER A 32 -21.90 4.66 -18.19
CA SER A 32 -20.73 5.44 -17.77
C SER A 32 -21.04 6.49 -16.70
N ASN A 33 -22.22 7.11 -16.76
CA ASN A 33 -22.68 8.07 -15.75
C ASN A 33 -22.96 7.43 -14.38
N GLU A 34 -23.48 6.19 -14.35
CA GLU A 34 -23.73 5.47 -13.10
C GLU A 34 -22.44 4.95 -12.48
N ILE A 35 -21.52 4.45 -13.32
CA ILE A 35 -20.16 4.07 -12.90
C ILE A 35 -19.46 5.26 -12.24
N GLY A 36 -19.47 6.43 -12.88
CA GLY A 36 -18.84 7.63 -12.32
C GLY A 36 -19.45 8.10 -10.98
N LYS A 37 -20.75 7.90 -10.77
CA LYS A 37 -21.39 8.16 -9.47
C LYS A 37 -20.95 7.16 -8.40
N LEU A 38 -20.83 5.89 -8.76
CA LEU A 38 -20.40 4.84 -7.84
C LEU A 38 -18.92 4.97 -7.47
N GLU A 39 -18.05 5.34 -8.42
CA GLU A 39 -16.64 5.63 -8.14
C GLU A 39 -16.47 6.79 -7.15
N LYS A 40 -17.23 7.87 -7.32
CA LYS A 40 -17.25 8.96 -6.34
C LYS A 40 -17.65 8.47 -4.95
N LYS A 41 -18.71 7.66 -4.87
CA LYS A 41 -19.19 7.09 -3.62
C LYS A 41 -18.15 6.16 -2.97
N VAL A 42 -17.43 5.36 -3.77
CA VAL A 42 -16.32 4.52 -3.29
C VAL A 42 -15.20 5.38 -2.71
N ASN A 43 -14.81 6.45 -3.40
CA ASN A 43 -13.77 7.36 -2.92
C ASN A 43 -14.16 8.07 -1.62
N GLU A 44 -15.42 8.52 -1.50
CA GLU A 44 -15.95 9.10 -0.27
C GLU A 44 -15.97 8.09 0.88
N LEU A 45 -16.44 6.87 0.61
CA LEU A 45 -16.46 5.79 1.60
C LEU A 45 -15.03 5.45 2.05
N ARG A 46 -14.10 5.29 1.12
CA ARG A 46 -12.69 5.04 1.39
C ARG A 46 -12.10 6.11 2.29
N SER A 47 -12.29 7.38 1.94
CA SER A 47 -11.82 8.51 2.76
C SER A 47 -12.43 8.49 4.17
N SER A 48 -13.73 8.25 4.29
CA SER A 48 -14.40 8.23 5.60
C SER A 48 -13.96 7.05 6.49
N VAL A 49 -13.70 5.87 5.91
CA VAL A 49 -13.20 4.70 6.64
C VAL A 49 -11.77 4.93 7.14
N TYR A 50 -10.85 5.33 6.27
CA TYR A 50 -9.45 5.56 6.68
C TYR A 50 -9.28 6.79 7.60
N LYS A 51 -10.21 7.75 7.56
CA LYS A 51 -10.21 8.89 8.48
C LYS A 51 -10.69 8.53 9.89
N ASN A 52 -11.58 7.53 10.02
CA ASN A 52 -12.21 7.15 11.29
C ASN A 52 -11.79 5.74 11.74
N LEU A 53 -10.51 5.41 11.61
CA LEU A 53 -9.99 4.12 12.04
C LEU A 53 -9.99 3.98 13.57
N THR A 54 -10.43 2.82 14.04
CA THR A 54 -10.25 2.43 15.43
C THR A 54 -8.79 2.12 15.75
N ARG A 55 -8.44 2.15 17.03
CA ARG A 55 -7.07 1.82 17.50
C ARG A 55 -6.59 0.45 17.00
N TRP A 56 -7.48 -0.55 16.99
CA TRP A 56 -7.13 -1.89 16.52
C TRP A 56 -6.91 -1.94 15.00
N GLN A 57 -7.74 -1.24 14.23
CA GLN A 57 -7.60 -1.18 12.77
C GLN A 57 -6.27 -0.52 12.36
N ILE A 58 -5.80 0.50 13.09
CA ILE A 58 -4.48 1.10 12.87
C ILE A 58 -3.37 0.06 13.07
N VAL A 59 -3.46 -0.78 14.10
CA VAL A 59 -2.49 -1.86 14.34
C VAL A 59 -2.53 -2.90 13.20
N GLN A 60 -3.71 -3.22 12.69
CA GLN A 60 -3.86 -4.12 11.54
C GLN A 60 -3.17 -3.56 10.29
N ILE A 61 -3.33 -2.25 10.00
CA ILE A 61 -2.64 -1.58 8.89
C ILE A 61 -1.11 -1.54 9.12
N ALA A 62 -0.68 -1.31 10.37
CA ALA A 62 0.74 -1.32 10.71
C ALA A 62 1.40 -2.69 10.49
N ARG A 63 0.61 -3.77 10.59
CA ARG A 63 1.05 -5.16 10.40
C ARG A 63 0.57 -5.76 9.08
N HIS A 64 0.16 -4.92 8.14
CA HIS A 64 -0.32 -5.40 6.85
C HIS A 64 0.80 -6.19 6.13
N PRO A 65 0.52 -7.39 5.58
CA PRO A 65 1.56 -8.22 4.95
C PRO A 65 2.23 -7.56 3.74
N GLU A 66 1.52 -6.67 3.04
CA GLU A 66 2.05 -5.90 1.90
C GLU A 66 2.47 -4.48 2.30
N ARG A 67 2.68 -4.21 3.60
CA ARG A 67 3.20 -2.92 4.04
C ARG A 67 4.64 -2.78 3.52
N PRO A 68 5.00 -1.68 2.81
CA PRO A 68 6.37 -1.47 2.36
C PRO A 68 7.36 -1.53 3.52
N TYR A 69 8.43 -2.29 3.33
CA TYR A 69 9.52 -2.49 4.28
C TYR A 69 10.65 -1.47 4.06
N SER A 70 11.65 -1.49 4.94
CA SER A 70 12.76 -0.52 4.92
C SER A 70 13.46 -0.45 3.56
N LEU A 71 13.73 -1.59 2.93
CA LEU A 71 14.38 -1.67 1.62
C LEU A 71 13.52 -1.06 0.51
N ASP A 72 12.19 -1.23 0.56
CA ASP A 72 11.29 -0.64 -0.44
C ASP A 72 11.41 0.88 -0.44
N TYR A 73 11.46 1.50 0.75
CA TYR A 73 11.68 2.95 0.85
C TYR A 73 13.07 3.35 0.37
N ILE A 74 14.12 2.66 0.80
CA ILE A 74 15.51 2.95 0.40
C ILE A 74 15.64 2.96 -1.12
N TYR A 75 15.11 1.94 -1.81
CA TYR A 75 15.19 1.85 -3.27
C TYR A 75 14.29 2.86 -4.01
N LEU A 76 13.18 3.29 -3.40
CA LEU A 76 12.30 4.29 -4.00
C LEU A 76 12.81 5.73 -3.80
N MET A 77 13.56 5.98 -2.73
CA MET A 77 13.95 7.34 -2.35
C MET A 77 15.43 7.66 -2.59
N THR A 78 16.31 6.67 -2.66
CA THR A 78 17.76 6.87 -2.80
C THR A 78 18.33 6.28 -4.07
N GLU A 79 19.49 6.81 -4.47
CA GLU A 79 20.31 6.30 -5.56
C GLU A 79 21.59 5.66 -4.99
N ASN A 80 22.16 4.69 -5.72
CA ASN A 80 23.45 4.06 -5.39
C ASN A 80 23.54 3.54 -3.94
N PHE A 81 22.50 2.88 -3.44
CA PHE A 81 22.53 2.26 -2.11
C PHE A 81 23.56 1.12 -2.07
N ILE A 82 24.47 1.19 -1.11
CA ILE A 82 25.50 0.20 -0.81
C ILE A 82 25.23 -0.33 0.60
N GLU A 83 24.66 -1.54 0.66
CA GLU A 83 24.38 -2.23 1.91
C GLU A 83 25.69 -2.60 2.65
N MET A 84 25.71 -2.37 3.95
CA MET A 84 26.79 -2.76 4.84
C MET A 84 26.35 -3.91 5.73
N HIS A 85 27.23 -4.88 5.87
CA HIS A 85 26.97 -6.12 6.58
C HIS A 85 27.88 -6.30 7.80
N GLY A 86 27.33 -6.92 8.84
CA GLY A 86 28.06 -7.45 9.99
C GLY A 86 28.36 -6.43 11.09
N ASP A 87 28.39 -6.97 12.32
CA ASP A 87 28.73 -6.25 13.56
C ASP A 87 30.25 -6.27 13.88
N ARG A 88 31.05 -6.90 13.03
CA ARG A 88 32.51 -7.19 13.22
C ARG A 88 32.83 -8.07 14.43
N ALA A 89 31.84 -8.68 15.08
CA ALA A 89 32.04 -9.49 16.28
C ALA A 89 31.50 -10.92 16.11
N PHE A 90 30.28 -11.07 15.63
CA PHE A 90 29.59 -12.37 15.56
C PHE A 90 29.08 -12.67 14.15
N GLY A 91 28.35 -11.76 13.52
CA GLY A 91 27.72 -12.04 12.24
C GLY A 91 26.83 -10.91 11.73
N ASP A 92 26.22 -11.18 10.58
CA ASP A 92 25.31 -10.26 9.90
C ASP A 92 23.85 -10.60 10.26
N ASP A 93 23.14 -9.68 10.89
CA ASP A 93 21.73 -9.85 11.25
C ASP A 93 20.82 -9.35 10.12
N LYS A 94 20.15 -10.29 9.44
CA LYS A 94 19.24 -10.01 8.33
C LYS A 94 18.00 -9.18 8.72
N ALA A 95 17.70 -9.05 10.02
CA ALA A 95 16.61 -8.20 10.49
C ALA A 95 16.97 -6.70 10.42
N VAL A 96 18.26 -6.36 10.34
CA VAL A 96 18.77 -4.99 10.29
C VAL A 96 19.45 -4.77 8.96
N VAL A 97 19.00 -3.73 8.24
CA VAL A 97 19.58 -3.33 6.96
C VAL A 97 20.04 -1.88 7.09
N GLY A 98 21.25 -1.58 6.62
CA GLY A 98 21.82 -0.24 6.64
C GLY A 98 22.97 -0.14 5.64
N GLY A 99 23.33 1.08 5.25
CA GLY A 99 24.30 1.29 4.18
C GLY A 99 24.45 2.75 3.81
N PHE A 100 25.32 3.05 2.84
CA PHE A 100 25.44 4.40 2.30
C PHE A 100 24.56 4.55 1.07
N ALA A 101 23.95 5.71 0.89
CA ALA A 101 23.16 6.03 -0.30
C ALA A 101 23.32 7.49 -0.71
N MET A 102 22.78 7.86 -1.87
CA MET A 102 22.64 9.24 -2.31
C MET A 102 21.18 9.64 -2.30
N LEU A 103 20.84 10.70 -1.57
CA LEU A 103 19.49 11.29 -1.55
C LEU A 103 19.58 12.72 -2.08
N ASP A 104 18.92 13.00 -3.21
CA ASP A 104 19.00 14.30 -3.91
C ASP A 104 20.45 14.79 -4.13
N GLY A 105 21.33 13.88 -4.54
CA GLY A 105 22.75 14.15 -4.76
C GLY A 105 23.59 14.33 -3.49
N LYS A 106 23.02 14.14 -2.29
CA LYS A 106 23.73 14.22 -1.01
C LYS A 106 23.99 12.82 -0.44
N PRO A 107 25.22 12.52 0.01
CA PRO A 107 25.50 11.25 0.66
C PRO A 107 24.81 11.16 2.02
N VAL A 108 24.12 10.04 2.27
CA VAL A 108 23.42 9.71 3.51
C VAL A 108 23.78 8.29 3.97
N MET A 109 23.53 8.00 5.25
CA MET A 109 23.59 6.67 5.86
C MET A 109 22.23 6.35 6.47
#